data_AF-V5GZB1-F1
#
_entry.id   AF-V5GZB1-F1
#
_cell.length_a   1.000
_cell.length_b   1.000
_cell.length_c   1.000
_cell.angle_alpha   90.00
_cell.angle_beta   90.00
_cell.angle_gamma   90.00
#
_symmetry.space_group_name_H-M   'P 1'
#
loop_
_entity.id
_entity.type
_entity.pdbx_description
1 polymer ?
#
loop_
_entity_poly.entity_id
_entity_poly.type
_entity_poly.pdbx_seq_one_letter_code
_entity_poly.pdbx_strand_id
1 'polypeptide(L)'
;MAGLSSFLLVAAGALMTASAQEGQDCSCLVLVEDAAGQATLYEKSTTVLGSLCTDADYDFCADLCKNEMNQFNHTLDSKVAPFNTTVGQTLCERAKRKVTDGTLKLGVSVCHQDVREAGVENKQKLCCDEEARYVDC
;
A
#
# COMPACT_ATOMS: atom_id res chain seq x y z
N MET A 1 -49.35 -47.67 -8.65
CA MET A 1 -48.71 -46.96 -7.51
C MET A 1 -47.33 -47.57 -7.29
N ALA A 2 -46.35 -46.72 -6.91
CA ALA A 2 -44.90 -46.91 -6.92
C ALA A 2 -44.30 -46.90 -8.35
N GLY A 3 -43.58 -45.90 -8.85
CA GLY A 3 -42.89 -44.77 -8.21
C GLY A 3 -41.52 -45.20 -7.75
N LEU A 4 -40.46 -44.84 -8.50
CA LEU A 4 -39.11 -44.56 -7.99
C LEU A 4 -38.22 -44.03 -9.14
N SER A 5 -38.05 -42.72 -9.11
CA SER A 5 -37.01 -41.97 -9.82
C SER A 5 -35.63 -42.57 -9.57
N SER A 6 -34.84 -42.78 -10.63
CA SER A 6 -33.40 -43.01 -10.51
C SER A 6 -32.65 -41.70 -10.78
N PHE A 7 -31.87 -41.34 -9.77
CA PHE A 7 -31.23 -40.07 -9.53
C PHE A 7 -30.06 -39.80 -10.49
N LEU A 8 -29.95 -38.54 -10.89
CA LEU A 8 -28.76 -37.92 -11.48
C LEU A 8 -27.57 -38.07 -10.51
N LEU A 9 -26.51 -38.73 -10.97
CA LEU A 9 -25.20 -38.67 -10.31
C LEU A 9 -24.59 -37.29 -10.57
N VAL A 10 -24.69 -36.41 -9.58
CA VAL A 10 -23.99 -35.13 -9.54
C VAL A 10 -22.52 -35.41 -9.31
N ALA A 11 -21.69 -35.01 -10.29
CA ALA A 11 -20.25 -34.98 -10.16
C ALA A 11 -19.87 -34.00 -9.04
N ALA A 12 -19.50 -34.53 -7.88
CA ALA A 12 -18.84 -33.75 -6.83
C ALA A 12 -17.41 -33.47 -7.31
N GLY A 13 -17.26 -32.46 -8.15
CA GLY A 13 -15.97 -31.80 -8.35
C GLY A 13 -15.57 -31.20 -7.02
N ALA A 14 -14.59 -31.82 -6.36
CA ALA A 14 -13.85 -31.19 -5.28
C ALA A 14 -13.14 -29.98 -5.88
N LEU A 15 -13.84 -28.84 -5.89
CA LEU A 15 -13.22 -27.54 -5.98
C LEU A 15 -12.35 -27.44 -4.73
N MET A 16 -11.08 -27.80 -4.87
CA MET A 16 -10.05 -27.32 -3.97
C MET A 16 -10.13 -25.80 -4.08
N THR A 17 -10.85 -25.18 -3.15
CA THR A 17 -10.65 -23.78 -2.84
C THR A 17 -9.22 -23.69 -2.40
N ALA A 18 -8.34 -23.30 -3.33
CA ALA A 18 -7.07 -22.73 -2.97
C ALA A 18 -7.44 -21.53 -2.10
N SER A 19 -7.45 -21.74 -0.77
CA SER A 19 -7.30 -20.64 0.15
C SER A 19 -5.98 -20.01 -0.28
N ALA A 20 -6.05 -18.90 -0.99
CA ALA A 20 -4.97 -17.94 -0.97
C ALA A 20 -4.64 -17.82 0.52
N GLN A 21 -3.45 -18.29 0.92
CA GLN A 21 -2.94 -18.03 2.26
C GLN A 21 -3.13 -16.53 2.43
N GLU A 22 -4.06 -16.13 3.30
CA GLU A 22 -4.21 -14.72 3.67
C GLU A 22 -2.85 -14.34 4.19
N GLY A 23 -2.11 -13.63 3.34
CA GLY A 23 -0.72 -13.32 3.58
C GLY A 23 -0.66 -12.60 4.90
N GLN A 24 0.27 -13.02 5.75
CA GLN A 24 0.65 -12.30 6.96
C GLN A 24 1.40 -11.01 6.57
N ASP A 25 0.86 -10.28 5.62
CA ASP A 25 1.55 -9.27 4.84
C ASP A 25 1.32 -7.90 5.46
N CYS A 26 2.41 -7.18 5.53
CA CYS A 26 2.52 -5.84 6.03
C CYS A 26 2.87 -4.95 4.84
N SER A 27 1.93 -4.14 4.39
CA SER A 27 2.11 -3.19 3.30
C SER A 27 2.40 -1.81 3.86
N CYS A 28 3.57 -1.28 3.53
CA CYS A 28 3.96 0.10 3.75
C CYS A 28 3.60 0.93 2.53
N LEU A 29 2.79 1.97 2.72
CA LEU A 29 2.31 2.84 1.65
C LEU A 29 2.85 4.26 1.82
N VAL A 30 3.23 4.89 0.72
CA VAL A 30 3.41 6.35 0.63
C VAL A 30 2.19 6.90 -0.09
N LEU A 31 1.47 7.76 0.59
CA LEU A 31 0.23 8.36 0.12
C LEU A 31 0.47 9.85 -0.12
N VAL A 32 -0.27 10.43 -1.06
CA VAL A 32 -0.40 11.88 -1.19
C VAL A 32 -1.85 12.27 -1.00
N GLU A 33 -2.09 13.31 -0.19
CA GLU A 33 -3.39 13.94 -0.02
C GLU A 33 -3.34 15.37 -0.55
N ASP A 34 -4.18 15.67 -1.53
CA ASP A 34 -4.36 17.02 -2.08
C ASP A 34 -5.85 17.30 -2.36
N ALA A 35 -6.13 18.38 -3.10
CA ALA A 35 -7.50 18.75 -3.44
C ALA A 35 -8.27 17.70 -4.27
N ALA A 36 -7.57 16.78 -4.95
CA ALA A 36 -8.18 15.67 -5.69
C ALA A 36 -8.45 14.44 -4.80
N GLY A 37 -8.04 14.49 -3.53
CA GLY A 37 -8.17 13.41 -2.56
C GLY A 37 -6.87 12.66 -2.33
N GLN A 38 -6.99 11.50 -1.67
CA GLN A 38 -5.85 10.65 -1.33
C GLN A 38 -5.53 9.67 -2.45
N ALA A 39 -4.25 9.51 -2.77
CA ALA A 39 -3.76 8.50 -3.71
C ALA A 39 -2.52 7.78 -3.18
N THR A 40 -2.42 6.47 -3.44
CA THR A 40 -1.21 5.69 -3.17
C THR A 40 -0.19 5.94 -4.27
N LEU A 41 1.00 6.42 -3.88
CA LEU A 41 2.12 6.65 -4.80
C LEU A 41 3.11 5.49 -4.77
N TYR A 42 3.37 4.91 -3.61
CA TYR A 42 4.32 3.82 -3.46
C TYR A 42 3.77 2.79 -2.48
N GLU A 43 4.01 1.51 -2.77
CA GLU A 43 3.69 0.42 -1.86
C GLU A 43 4.89 -0.54 -1.84
N LYS A 44 5.23 -1.02 -0.65
CA LYS A 44 6.14 -2.14 -0.44
C LYS A 44 5.52 -3.06 0.59
N SER A 45 5.40 -4.33 0.22
CA SER A 45 4.88 -5.36 1.11
C SER A 45 6.02 -6.20 1.65
N THR A 46 5.89 -6.64 2.90
CA THR A 46 6.77 -7.61 3.54
C THR A 46 5.92 -8.57 4.36
N THR A 47 6.37 -9.81 4.50
CA THR A 47 5.65 -10.82 5.29
C THR A 47 6.13 -10.79 6.74
N VAL A 48 5.20 -10.63 7.67
CA VAL A 48 5.45 -10.67 9.13
C VAL A 48 5.10 -12.07 9.63
N LEU A 49 6.12 -12.90 9.86
CA LEU A 49 5.94 -14.25 10.36
C LEU A 49 5.21 -14.25 11.70
N GLY A 50 4.09 -14.97 11.77
CA GLY A 50 3.32 -15.10 13.01
C GLY A 50 2.30 -13.98 13.26
N SER A 51 2.09 -13.08 12.30
CA SER A 51 1.01 -12.08 12.39
C SER A 51 -0.35 -12.74 12.59
N LEU A 52 -1.15 -12.17 13.49
CA LEU A 52 -2.54 -12.54 13.72
C LEU A 52 -3.51 -11.49 13.14
N CYS A 53 -2.99 -10.55 12.34
CA CYS A 53 -3.76 -9.48 11.72
C CYS A 53 -4.53 -8.63 12.74
N THR A 54 -3.88 -8.34 13.86
CA THR A 54 -4.44 -7.60 15.00
C THR A 54 -3.89 -6.17 15.06
N ASP A 55 -4.48 -5.33 15.93
CA ASP A 55 -3.97 -3.97 16.17
C ASP A 55 -2.51 -3.96 16.66
N ALA A 56 -2.06 -4.99 17.37
CA ALA A 56 -0.65 -5.11 17.77
C ALA A 56 0.29 -5.32 16.57
N ASP A 57 -0.19 -6.02 15.53
CA ASP A 57 0.56 -6.21 14.29
C ASP A 57 0.64 -4.88 13.50
N TYR A 58 -0.40 -4.03 13.61
CA TYR A 58 -0.38 -2.68 13.03
C TYR A 58 0.71 -1.80 13.63
N ASP A 59 0.86 -1.76 14.96
CA ASP A 59 1.89 -0.94 15.60
C ASP A 59 3.29 -1.40 15.18
N PHE A 60 3.53 -2.71 15.18
CA PHE A 60 4.78 -3.29 14.69
C PHE A 60 5.04 -2.93 13.22
N CYS A 61 4.03 -3.08 12.37
CA CYS A 61 4.10 -2.71 10.96
C CYS A 61 4.35 -1.22 10.77
N ALA A 62 3.70 -0.36 11.56
CA ALA A 62 3.90 1.08 11.49
C ALA A 62 5.33 1.47 11.81
N ASP A 63 5.94 0.88 12.84
CA ASP A 63 7.34 1.16 13.18
C ASP A 63 8.30 0.64 12.11
N LEU A 64 8.04 -0.55 11.54
CA LEU A 64 8.80 -1.06 10.41
C LEU A 64 8.69 -0.11 9.20
N CYS A 65 7.48 0.32 8.85
CA CYS A 65 7.23 1.21 7.72
C CYS A 65 7.85 2.59 7.92
N LYS A 66 7.82 3.16 9.13
CA LYS A 66 8.53 4.41 9.44
C LYS A 66 10.02 4.28 9.16
N ASN A 67 10.62 3.17 9.56
CA ASN A 67 12.05 2.93 9.37
C ASN A 67 12.39 2.71 7.88
N GLU A 68 11.64 1.84 7.20
CA GLU A 68 11.90 1.52 5.79
C GLU A 68 11.59 2.67 4.82
N MET A 69 10.55 3.45 5.12
CA MET A 69 10.09 4.55 4.28
C MET A 69 10.60 5.92 4.77
N ASN A 70 11.58 5.93 5.66
CA ASN A 70 12.05 7.16 6.28
C ASN A 70 12.52 8.21 5.26
N GLN A 71 13.08 7.75 4.13
CA GLN A 71 13.54 8.60 3.04
C GLN A 71 12.45 9.53 2.46
N PHE A 72 11.19 9.10 2.48
CA PHE A 72 10.06 9.89 1.97
C PHE A 72 9.67 11.04 2.90
N ASN A 73 10.10 11.01 4.17
CA ASN A 73 9.80 12.05 5.16
C ASN A 73 10.91 13.09 5.30
N HIS A 74 12.11 12.81 4.81
CA HIS A 74 13.29 13.66 5.08
C HIS A 74 13.78 14.45 3.86
N THR A 75 13.93 13.83 2.69
CA THR A 75 14.55 14.53 1.55
C THR A 75 13.99 14.05 0.20
N LEU A 76 13.11 14.86 -0.41
CA LEU A 76 12.56 14.56 -1.73
C LEU A 76 13.59 14.73 -2.85
N ASP A 77 14.56 15.63 -2.69
CA ASP A 77 15.63 15.88 -3.67
C ASP A 77 16.75 14.84 -3.68
N SER A 78 16.75 13.91 -2.73
CA SER A 78 17.82 12.92 -2.63
C SER A 78 17.58 11.76 -3.58
N LYS A 79 18.67 11.26 -4.20
CA LYS A 79 18.69 9.96 -4.85
C LYS A 79 19.01 8.91 -3.79
N VAL A 80 18.08 8.00 -3.55
CA VAL A 80 18.19 6.95 -2.55
C VAL A 80 17.78 5.63 -3.18
N ALA A 81 18.45 4.54 -2.78
CA ALA A 81 18.04 3.21 -3.21
C ALA A 81 16.57 2.95 -2.78
N PRO A 82 15.77 2.26 -3.60
CA PRO A 82 16.10 1.60 -4.87
C PRO A 82 15.93 2.49 -6.12
N PHE A 83 15.82 3.82 -5.98
CA PHE A 83 15.49 4.72 -7.07
C PHE A 83 16.73 5.22 -7.84
N ASN A 84 16.59 5.33 -9.17
CA ASN A 84 17.60 5.90 -10.05
C ASN A 84 17.47 7.45 -10.18
N THR A 85 16.31 7.98 -9.79
CA THR A 85 15.97 9.41 -9.77
C THR A 85 15.82 9.90 -8.32
N THR A 86 15.48 11.17 -8.13
CA THR A 86 15.17 11.68 -6.79
C THR A 86 13.89 11.05 -6.26
N VAL A 87 13.70 11.03 -4.94
CA VAL A 87 12.47 10.52 -4.32
C VAL A 87 11.25 11.28 -4.85
N GLY A 88 11.32 12.62 -4.89
CA GLY A 88 10.25 13.47 -5.40
C GLY A 88 9.89 13.15 -6.85
N GLN A 89 10.89 12.98 -7.72
CA GLN A 89 10.67 12.64 -9.13
C GLN A 89 9.99 11.27 -9.26
N THR A 90 10.44 10.27 -8.51
CA THR A 90 9.79 8.95 -8.51
C THR A 90 8.34 9.03 -8.05
N LEU A 91 8.05 9.83 -7.02
CA LEU A 91 6.69 10.02 -6.53
C LEU A 91 5.78 10.71 -7.56
N CYS A 92 6.28 11.73 -8.25
CA CYS A 92 5.52 12.41 -9.31
C CYS A 92 5.25 11.50 -10.51
N GLU A 93 6.24 10.73 -10.96
CA GLU A 93 6.07 9.73 -12.02
C GLU A 93 5.01 8.67 -11.69
N ARG A 94 4.84 8.36 -10.40
CA ARG A 94 3.82 7.42 -9.93
C ARG A 94 2.45 8.07 -9.72
N ALA A 95 2.42 9.35 -9.34
CA ALA A 95 1.19 10.12 -9.28
C ALA A 95 0.53 10.19 -10.67
N LYS A 96 1.34 10.27 -11.75
CA LYS A 96 0.89 10.36 -13.15
C LYS A 96 -0.13 11.48 -13.38
N ARG A 97 -0.08 12.51 -12.55
CA ARG A 97 -0.97 13.67 -12.56
C ARG A 97 -0.28 14.87 -11.93
N LYS A 98 -0.81 16.05 -12.21
CA LYS A 98 -0.47 17.26 -11.46
C LYS A 98 -0.85 17.08 -9.98
N VAL A 99 0.06 17.46 -9.10
CA VAL A 99 -0.12 17.50 -7.65
C VAL A 99 0.26 18.90 -7.21
N THR A 100 -0.62 19.58 -6.48
CA THR A 100 -0.39 20.95 -6.01
C THR A 100 -0.50 20.98 -4.50
N ASP A 101 0.61 21.33 -3.84
CA ASP A 101 0.74 21.35 -2.38
C ASP A 101 0.29 20.05 -1.70
N GLY A 102 0.56 18.91 -2.34
CA GLY A 102 0.14 17.60 -1.87
C GLY A 102 0.89 17.20 -0.62
N THR A 103 0.18 16.74 0.39
CA THR A 103 0.77 16.36 1.67
C THR A 103 1.09 14.87 1.64
N LEU A 104 2.36 14.52 1.79
CA LEU A 104 2.80 13.13 1.88
C LEU A 104 2.46 12.54 3.25
N LYS A 105 1.96 11.31 3.24
CA LYS A 105 1.66 10.51 4.43
C LYS A 105 2.24 9.11 4.28
N LEU A 106 2.59 8.49 5.39
CA LEU A 106 2.86 7.05 5.43
C LEU A 106 1.60 6.32 5.89
N GLY A 107 1.21 5.29 5.14
CA GLY A 107 0.12 4.38 5.45
C GLY A 107 0.64 2.97 5.71
N VAL A 108 -0.13 2.21 6.48
CA VAL A 108 0.14 0.80 6.80
C VAL A 108 -1.13 0.00 6.56
N SER A 109 -1.02 -1.13 5.89
CA SER A 109 -2.07 -2.15 5.80
C SER A 109 -1.50 -3.47 6.29
N VAL A 110 -2.25 -4.16 7.15
CA VAL A 110 -1.89 -5.49 7.66
C VAL A 110 -2.91 -6.48 7.14
N CYS A 111 -2.45 -7.59 6.57
CA CYS A 111 -3.29 -8.65 6.00
C CYS A 111 -4.35 -8.12 5.01
N HIS A 112 -3.97 -7.13 4.20
CA HIS A 112 -4.85 -6.45 3.24
C HIS A 112 -6.08 -5.78 3.86
N GLN A 113 -6.05 -5.50 5.17
CA GLN A 113 -7.06 -4.68 5.85
C GLN A 113 -6.90 -3.19 5.50
N ASP A 114 -7.84 -2.37 5.97
CA ASP A 114 -7.85 -0.93 5.71
C ASP A 114 -6.52 -0.26 6.08
N VAL A 115 -6.15 0.73 5.25
CA VAL A 115 -4.93 1.51 5.44
C VAL A 115 -5.09 2.45 6.63
N ARG A 116 -4.15 2.41 7.56
CA ARG A 116 -4.05 3.33 8.71
C ARG A 116 -2.83 4.22 8.57
N GLU A 117 -2.93 5.49 8.98
CA GLU A 117 -1.78 6.40 8.98
C GLU A 117 -0.73 5.91 10.00
N ALA A 118 0.54 5.82 9.58
CA ALA A 118 1.62 5.36 10.44
C ALA A 118 2.05 6.42 11.49
N GLY A 119 1.40 7.59 11.56
CA GLY A 119 1.68 8.61 12.57
C GLY A 119 3.04 9.30 12.41
N VAL A 120 3.40 9.69 11.18
CA VAL A 120 4.62 10.47 10.90
C VAL A 120 4.42 11.95 11.18
N GLU A 121 5.29 12.53 12.00
CA GLU A 121 5.18 13.92 12.44
C GLU A 121 5.53 14.94 11.33
N ASN A 122 6.48 14.58 10.45
CA ASN A 122 6.91 15.45 9.36
C ASN A 122 6.15 15.15 8.07
N LYS A 123 5.21 16.03 7.74
CA LYS A 123 4.38 15.94 6.52
C LYS A 123 5.02 16.75 5.40
N GLN A 124 5.87 16.08 4.61
CA GLN A 124 6.52 16.67 3.42
C GLN A 124 5.49 17.08 2.36
N LYS A 125 5.82 18.11 1.59
CA LYS A 125 4.99 18.58 0.48
C LYS A 125 5.52 18.04 -0.84
N LEU A 126 4.62 17.57 -1.70
CA LEU A 126 4.91 17.11 -3.05
C LEU A 126 4.21 18.01 -4.06
N CYS A 127 4.97 18.57 -4.99
CA CYS A 127 4.45 19.29 -6.14
C CYS A 127 4.93 18.63 -7.43
N CYS A 128 3.97 18.34 -8.29
CA CYS A 128 4.20 17.72 -9.59
C CYS A 128 3.56 18.58 -10.66
N ASP A 129 4.30 18.89 -11.72
CA ASP A 129 3.75 19.61 -12.86
C ASP A 129 2.85 18.72 -13.74
N GLU A 130 2.36 19.27 -14.85
CA GLU A 130 1.48 18.56 -15.79
C GLU A 130 2.18 17.41 -16.52
N GLU A 131 3.50 17.44 -16.59
CA GLU A 131 4.35 16.40 -17.19
C GLU A 131 4.83 15.38 -16.14
N ALA A 132 4.26 15.41 -14.93
CA ALA A 132 4.65 14.57 -13.79
C ALA A 132 6.11 14.73 -13.37
N ARG A 133 6.68 15.93 -13.56
CA ARG A 133 8.00 16.29 -13.04
C ARG A 133 7.88 16.87 -11.65
N TYR A 134 8.82 16.49 -10.79
CA TYR A 134 8.94 17.07 -9.45
C TYR A 134 9.46 18.50 -9.54
N VAL A 135 8.79 19.39 -8.83
CA VAL A 135 9.09 20.82 -8.73
C VAL A 135 8.94 21.27 -7.29
N ASP A 136 9.56 22.40 -6.95
CA ASP A 136 9.36 23.03 -5.65
C ASP A 136 7.88 23.43 -5.48
N CYS A 137 7.35 23.14 -4.28
CA CYS A 137 6.16 23.77 -3.74
C CYS A 137 6.53 25.16 -3.20
#